data_AF-A0A527GQR4-F1
#
_entry.id   AF-A0A527GQR4-F1
#
_cell.length_a   1.000
_cell.length_b   1.000
_cell.length_c   1.000
_cell.angle_alpha   90.00
_cell.angle_beta   90.00
_cell.angle_gamma   90.00
#
_symmetry.space_group_name_H-M   'P 1'
#
loop_
_entity.id
_entity.type
_entity.pdbx_description
1 polymer ?
#
loop_
_entity_poly.entity_id
_entity_poly.type
_entity_poly.pdbx_seq_one_letter_code
_entity_poly.pdbx_strand_id
1 'polypeptide(L)'
;TALARRAEQDLVLVLKNPAELPVTMLWFSNGGRDYAPWSGRHVGVLGIEDGRAAVGHTASLGDNWLKHEGVATAFALAEGRSVSFRHVIGAVPAADVEPPSGLEQATDRLRILAQNGSAKEIPFDGEFLRIGRSVPA
;
A
#
# COMPACT_ATOMS: atom_id res chain seq x y z
N THR A 1 -0.82 3.26 -3.53
CA THR A 1 0.46 3.34 -4.29
C THR A 1 0.28 2.74 -5.66
N ALA A 2 0.89 3.32 -6.69
CA ALA A 2 0.88 2.79 -8.06
C ALA A 2 2.33 2.72 -8.57
N LEU A 3 2.72 1.57 -9.14
CA LEU A 3 4.08 1.31 -9.63
C LEU A 3 4.03 0.96 -11.12
N ALA A 4 4.70 1.78 -11.92
CA ALA A 4 4.87 1.55 -13.35
C ALA A 4 5.96 0.50 -13.60
N ARG A 5 5.60 -0.64 -14.20
CA ARG A 5 6.52 -1.71 -14.57
C ARG A 5 6.69 -1.76 -16.09
N ARG A 6 7.68 -1.00 -16.58
CA ARG A 6 7.89 -0.82 -18.02
C ARG A 6 8.21 -2.12 -18.76
N ALA A 7 8.99 -3.02 -18.15
CA ALA A 7 9.37 -4.28 -18.79
C ALA A 7 8.17 -5.25 -18.92
N GLU A 8 7.27 -5.23 -17.93
CA GLU A 8 6.06 -6.05 -17.87
C GLU A 8 4.85 -5.39 -18.57
N GLN A 9 4.97 -4.12 -18.96
CA GLN A 9 3.91 -3.33 -19.58
C GLN A 9 2.62 -3.29 -18.74
N ASP A 10 2.77 -3.14 -17.43
CA ASP A 10 1.65 -3.04 -16.50
C ASP A 10 1.86 -2.00 -15.39
N LEU A 11 0.76 -1.67 -14.73
CA LEU A 11 0.73 -0.86 -13.53
C LEU A 11 0.31 -1.74 -12.36
N VAL A 12 1.21 -1.90 -11.38
CA VAL A 12 0.87 -2.55 -10.12
C VAL A 12 0.22 -1.53 -9.20
N LEU A 13 -0.95 -1.87 -8.69
CA LEU A 13 -1.73 -1.10 -7.74
C LEU A 13 -1.70 -1.78 -6.38
N VAL A 14 -1.28 -1.03 -5.37
CA VAL A 14 -1.27 -1.43 -3.96
C VAL A 14 -2.16 -0.42 -3.23
N LEU A 15 -3.40 -0.80 -2.95
CA LEU A 15 -4.46 0.11 -2.53
C LEU A 15 -4.95 -0.21 -1.12
N LYS A 16 -5.06 0.83 -0.29
CA LYS A 16 -5.46 0.78 1.11
C LYS A 16 -6.38 1.94 1.46
N ASN A 17 -7.03 1.86 2.62
CA ASN A 17 -7.58 3.04 3.27
C ASN A 17 -6.48 3.73 4.11
N PRO A 18 -6.04 4.96 3.77
CA PRO A 18 -4.97 5.64 4.51
C PRO A 18 -5.36 6.03 5.94
N ALA A 19 -6.66 6.09 6.28
CA ALA A 19 -7.09 6.28 7.66
C ALA A 19 -6.79 5.05 8.55
N GLU A 20 -6.70 3.86 7.97
CA GLU A 20 -6.38 2.62 8.68
C GLU A 20 -4.89 2.29 8.64
N LEU A 21 -4.30 2.37 7.45
CA LEU A 21 -2.88 2.08 7.16
C LEU A 21 -2.18 3.34 6.61
N PRO A 22 -1.84 4.32 7.47
CA PRO A 22 -1.38 5.63 7.02
C PRO A 22 0.05 5.64 6.45
N VAL A 23 0.85 4.61 6.72
CA VAL A 23 2.26 4.55 6.32
C VAL A 23 2.43 3.63 5.12
N THR A 24 3.22 4.07 4.14
CA THR A 24 3.76 3.22 3.06
C THR A 24 5.26 3.14 3.27
N MET A 25 5.80 1.96 3.52
CA MET A 25 7.23 1.69 3.54
C MET A 25 7.66 1.14 2.19
N LEU A 26 8.78 1.66 1.69
CA LEU A 26 9.44 1.17 0.48
C LEU A 26 10.80 0.61 0.88
N TRP A 27 11.10 -0.60 0.44
CA TRP A 27 12.45 -1.16 0.58
C TRP A 27 12.91 -1.72 -0.76
N PHE A 28 14.22 -1.67 -1.00
CA PHE A 28 14.83 -2.28 -2.17
C PHE A 28 15.83 -3.33 -1.72
N SER A 29 15.90 -4.45 -2.44
CA SER A 29 16.92 -5.47 -2.26
C SER A 29 17.67 -5.65 -3.57
N ASN A 30 18.99 -5.51 -3.48
CA ASN A 30 19.88 -5.63 -4.63
C ASN A 30 21.11 -6.50 -4.33
N GLY A 31 20.88 -7.72 -3.86
CA GLY A 31 21.93 -8.73 -3.65
C GLY A 31 22.79 -8.57 -2.39
N GLY A 32 22.59 -7.53 -1.58
CA GLY A 32 23.42 -7.26 -0.40
C GLY A 32 23.28 -8.23 0.78
N ARG A 33 22.34 -9.19 0.74
CA ARG A 33 22.18 -10.24 1.76
C ARG A 33 22.77 -11.54 1.23
N ASP A 34 24.03 -11.81 1.56
CA ASP A 34 24.83 -12.94 1.08
C ASP A 34 24.61 -14.24 1.86
N TYR A 35 23.90 -14.20 2.99
CA TYR A 35 23.54 -15.35 3.80
C TYR A 35 22.18 -15.96 3.39
N ALA A 36 21.95 -17.24 3.74
CA ALA A 36 20.70 -17.93 3.47
C ALA A 36 19.49 -17.28 4.20
N PRO A 37 18.27 -17.31 3.63
CA PRO A 37 17.90 -17.91 2.35
C PRO A 37 18.16 -17.01 1.12
N TRP A 38 18.60 -15.77 1.33
CA TRP A 38 18.78 -14.79 0.25
C TRP A 38 19.96 -15.13 -0.65
N SER A 39 21.13 -15.42 -0.07
CA SER A 39 22.34 -15.88 -0.77
C SER A 39 22.72 -15.00 -1.97
N GLY A 40 22.55 -13.68 -1.84
CA GLY A 40 22.80 -12.70 -2.90
C GLY A 40 21.83 -12.72 -4.08
N ARG A 41 20.83 -13.61 -4.08
CA ARG A 41 19.93 -13.84 -5.23
C ARG A 41 18.79 -12.83 -5.35
N HIS A 42 18.53 -12.07 -4.30
CA HIS A 42 17.43 -11.11 -4.23
C HIS A 42 17.87 -9.76 -4.81
N VAL A 43 17.89 -9.68 -6.14
CA VAL A 43 18.31 -8.51 -6.95
C VAL A 43 17.13 -7.87 -7.68
N GLY A 44 17.16 -6.55 -7.85
CA GLY A 44 16.09 -5.82 -8.57
C GLY A 44 14.70 -5.92 -7.91
N VAL A 45 14.63 -6.16 -6.60
CA VAL A 45 13.35 -6.31 -5.88
C VAL A 45 12.99 -5.01 -5.17
N LEU A 46 11.79 -4.49 -5.44
CA LEU A 46 11.15 -3.42 -4.68
C LEU A 46 10.02 -4.02 -3.84
N GLY A 47 10.07 -3.79 -2.53
CA GLY A 47 8.96 -4.04 -1.62
C GLY A 47 8.13 -2.78 -1.40
N ILE A 48 6.82 -2.95 -1.41
CA ILE A 48 5.83 -1.93 -1.06
C ILE A 48 5.03 -2.50 0.10
N GLU A 49 5.10 -1.86 1.25
CA GLU A 49 4.48 -2.35 2.48
C GLU A 49 3.60 -1.27 3.09
N ASP A 50 2.34 -1.59 3.29
CA ASP A 50 1.38 -0.67 3.88
C ASP A 50 1.13 -1.04 5.34
N GLY A 51 1.11 -0.03 6.20
CA GLY A 51 1.10 -0.27 7.63
C GLY A 51 0.61 0.89 8.47
N ARG A 52 0.48 0.57 9.75
CA ARG A 52 0.30 1.49 10.86
C ARG A 52 1.45 1.24 11.82
N ALA A 53 2.61 1.80 11.51
CA ALA A 53 3.89 1.49 12.16
C ALA A 53 4.84 2.69 12.14
N ALA A 54 5.80 2.69 13.05
CA ALA A 54 7.03 3.48 12.98
C ALA A 54 8.22 2.55 12.70
N VAL A 55 9.44 3.10 12.62
CA VAL A 55 10.65 2.30 12.44
C VAL A 55 10.96 1.53 13.73
N GLY A 56 10.50 0.28 13.79
CA GLY A 56 10.72 -0.64 14.90
C GLY A 56 9.51 -0.79 15.83
N HIS A 57 9.40 -1.96 16.47
CA HIS A 57 8.26 -2.32 17.32
C HIS A 57 8.10 -1.39 18.53
N THR A 58 9.16 -1.21 19.34
CA THR A 58 9.13 -0.34 20.51
C THR A 58 8.78 1.11 20.15
N ALA A 59 9.36 1.63 19.06
CA ALA A 59 9.07 2.98 18.57
C ALA A 59 7.62 3.11 18.07
N SER A 60 7.08 2.07 17.43
CA SER A 60 5.68 2.03 16.98
C SER A 60 4.70 2.14 18.14
N LEU A 61 5.00 1.49 19.27
CA LEU A 61 4.18 1.52 20.48
C LEU A 61 4.39 2.80 21.31
N GLY A 62 5.64 3.25 21.43
CA GLY A 62 6.04 4.39 22.26
C GLY A 62 5.81 5.76 21.61
N ASP A 63 6.42 6.78 22.19
CA ASP A 63 6.46 8.12 21.59
C ASP A 63 7.34 8.13 20.33
N ASN A 64 6.92 8.86 19.30
CA ASN A 64 7.67 8.98 18.05
C ASN A 64 7.20 10.20 17.22
N TRP A 65 8.05 10.61 16.28
CA TRP A 65 7.79 11.79 15.44
C TRP A 65 6.53 11.68 14.57
N LEU A 66 6.19 10.49 14.08
CA LEU A 66 4.96 10.26 13.30
C LEU A 66 3.70 10.53 14.15
N LYS A 67 3.67 10.10 15.41
CA LYS A 67 2.57 10.39 16.33
C LYS A 67 2.45 11.89 16.60
N HIS A 68 3.55 12.62 16.70
CA HIS A 68 3.54 14.08 16.83
C HIS A 68 2.95 14.79 15.60
N GLU A 69 3.01 14.16 14.43
CA GLU A 69 2.35 14.60 13.19
C GLU A 69 0.91 14.09 13.06
N GLY A 70 0.37 13.39 14.07
CA GLY A 70 -0.99 12.82 14.04
C GLY A 70 -1.10 11.52 13.24
N VAL A 71 0.01 10.93 12.81
CA VAL A 71 0.03 9.63 12.12
C VAL A 71 -0.02 8.50 13.14
N ALA A 72 -1.04 7.66 13.06
CA ALA A 72 -1.14 6.49 13.92
C ALA A 72 -0.07 5.44 13.57
N THR A 73 0.60 4.90 14.59
CA THR A 73 1.72 3.94 14.42
C THR A 73 1.50 2.60 15.10
N ALA A 74 0.32 2.34 15.68
CA ALA A 74 -0.06 1.03 16.19
C ALA A 74 -1.58 0.88 16.24
N PHE A 75 -2.07 -0.36 16.16
CA PHE A 75 -3.46 -0.70 16.48
C PHE A 75 -3.61 -0.98 17.97
N ALA A 76 -4.66 -0.41 18.59
CA ALA A 76 -5.00 -0.70 19.98
C ALA A 76 -5.93 -1.91 20.03
N LEU A 77 -5.38 -3.08 20.36
CA LEU A 77 -6.13 -4.31 20.60
C LEU A 77 -6.58 -4.37 22.06
N ALA A 78 -7.75 -4.96 22.30
CA ALA A 78 -8.31 -5.15 23.64
C ALA A 78 -9.19 -6.41 23.63
N GLU A 79 -9.48 -6.96 24.81
CA GLU A 79 -10.49 -8.02 24.94
C GLU A 79 -11.83 -7.54 24.36
N GLY A 80 -12.49 -8.40 23.58
CA GLY A 80 -13.73 -8.06 22.89
C GLY A 80 -13.60 -7.05 21.75
N ARG A 81 -12.38 -6.60 21.38
CA ARG A 81 -12.14 -5.71 20.25
C ARG A 81 -11.44 -6.44 19.11
N SER A 82 -12.06 -6.42 17.93
CA SER A 82 -11.45 -6.86 16.68
C SER A 82 -10.99 -5.67 15.83
N VAL A 83 -9.91 -5.86 15.08
CA VAL A 83 -9.47 -4.93 14.03
C VAL A 83 -9.49 -5.69 12.71
N SER A 84 -10.12 -5.10 11.71
CA SER A 84 -10.04 -5.55 10.32
C SER A 84 -9.71 -4.34 9.46
N PHE A 85 -9.01 -4.55 8.36
CA PHE A 85 -8.77 -3.55 7.33
C PHE A 85 -8.76 -4.25 5.98
N ARG A 86 -8.83 -3.48 4.89
CA ARG A 86 -8.87 -4.02 3.52
C ARG A 86 -7.70 -3.49 2.71
N HIS A 87 -7.17 -4.37 1.87
CA HIS A 87 -6.00 -4.11 1.07
C HIS A 87 -6.14 -4.83 -0.26
N VAL A 88 -5.75 -4.17 -1.35
CA VAL A 88 -5.78 -4.72 -2.71
C VAL A 88 -4.38 -4.66 -3.29
N ILE A 89 -3.91 -5.79 -3.79
CA ILE A 89 -2.72 -5.87 -4.63
C ILE A 89 -3.19 -6.45 -5.95
N GLY A 90 -3.00 -5.70 -7.03
CA GLY A 90 -3.38 -6.13 -8.37
C GLY A 90 -2.54 -5.44 -9.43
N ALA A 91 -2.59 -5.96 -10.66
CA ALA A 91 -1.94 -5.35 -11.81
C ALA A 91 -2.96 -5.11 -12.92
N VAL A 92 -2.76 -4.03 -13.67
CA VAL A 92 -3.56 -3.72 -14.85
C VAL A 92 -2.65 -3.48 -16.05
N PRO A 93 -2.98 -4.01 -17.24
CA PRO A 93 -2.18 -3.75 -18.43
C PRO A 93 -2.09 -2.25 -18.71
N ALA A 94 -0.91 -1.76 -19.08
CA ALA A 94 -0.69 -0.38 -19.45
C ALA A 94 0.40 -0.31 -20.53
N ALA A 95 0.02 0.02 -21.77
CA ALA A 95 1.01 0.31 -22.80
C ALA A 95 1.67 1.66 -22.51
N ASP A 96 2.99 1.76 -22.71
CA ASP A 96 3.79 2.97 -22.46
C ASP A 96 3.64 3.52 -21.03
N VAL A 97 4.09 2.69 -20.07
CA VAL A 97 3.84 2.89 -18.63
C VAL A 97 4.52 4.14 -18.09
N GLU A 98 3.71 5.15 -17.77
CA GLU A 98 4.07 6.24 -16.87
C GLU A 98 3.30 6.12 -15.55
N PRO A 99 3.88 6.57 -14.42
CA PRO A 99 3.13 6.67 -13.17
C PRO A 99 1.88 7.56 -13.36
N PRO A 100 0.70 7.11 -12.88
CA PRO A 100 -0.51 7.89 -13.00
C PRO A 100 -0.39 9.21 -12.23
N SER A 101 -1.07 10.24 -12.72
CA SER A 101 -1.20 11.52 -12.02
C SER A 101 -2.16 11.43 -10.83
N GLY A 102 -3.07 10.46 -10.85
CA GLY A 102 -4.00 10.21 -9.77
C GLY A 102 -4.82 8.94 -9.96
N LEU A 103 -5.51 8.56 -8.88
CA LEU A 103 -6.52 7.51 -8.87
C LEU A 103 -7.81 8.10 -8.30
N GLU A 104 -8.93 7.91 -8.99
CA GLU A 104 -10.24 8.31 -8.51
C GLU A 104 -11.13 7.09 -8.36
N GLN A 105 -11.74 6.97 -7.19
CA GLN A 105 -12.69 5.90 -6.89
C GLN A 105 -14.10 6.35 -7.27
N ALA A 106 -14.84 5.50 -7.97
CA ALA A 106 -16.27 5.59 -8.16
C ALA A 106 -16.94 4.31 -7.62
N THR A 107 -18.26 4.24 -7.63
CA THR A 107 -19.04 3.15 -7.01
C THR A 107 -18.66 1.76 -7.53
N ASP A 108 -18.43 1.60 -8.82
CA ASP A 108 -18.23 0.32 -9.53
C ASP A 108 -16.96 0.30 -10.41
N ARG A 109 -16.12 1.34 -10.30
CA ARG A 109 -14.91 1.48 -11.11
C ARG A 109 -13.82 2.28 -10.39
N LEU A 110 -12.58 2.04 -10.79
CA LEU A 110 -11.43 2.87 -10.47
C LEU A 110 -10.97 3.56 -11.75
N ARG A 111 -10.81 4.88 -11.69
CA ARG A 111 -10.27 5.71 -12.78
C ARG A 111 -8.80 5.96 -12.51
N ILE A 112 -7.96 5.56 -13.46
CA ILE A 112 -6.52 5.78 -13.45
C ILE A 112 -6.24 6.97 -14.37
N LEU A 113 -5.81 8.09 -13.78
CA LEU A 113 -5.56 9.32 -14.51
C LEU A 113 -4.13 9.33 -15.05
N ALA A 114 -3.97 9.60 -16.34
CA ALA A 114 -2.68 9.78 -16.98
C ALA A 114 -2.20 11.23 -16.87
N GLN A 115 -0.90 11.44 -17.10
CA GLN A 115 -0.27 12.77 -17.08
C GLN A 115 -0.82 13.72 -18.16
N ASN A 116 -1.33 13.16 -19.27
CA ASN A 116 -1.90 13.91 -20.39
C ASN A 116 -3.39 14.24 -20.21
N GLY A 117 -3.97 13.96 -19.04
CA GLY A 117 -5.39 14.18 -18.74
C GLY A 117 -6.34 13.09 -19.23
N SER A 118 -5.87 12.09 -19.97
CA SER A 118 -6.68 10.91 -20.29
C SER A 118 -6.89 10.02 -19.06
N ALA A 119 -7.95 9.20 -19.08
CA ALA A 119 -8.25 8.28 -17.98
C ALA A 119 -8.55 6.88 -18.51
N LYS A 120 -8.05 5.86 -17.79
CA LYS A 120 -8.42 4.47 -17.99
C LYS A 120 -9.32 4.02 -16.85
N GLU A 121 -10.43 3.37 -17.17
CA GLU A 121 -11.34 2.81 -16.18
C GLU A 121 -11.18 1.30 -16.08
N ILE A 122 -11.21 0.78 -14.86
CA ILE A 122 -11.21 -0.66 -14.58
C ILE A 122 -12.36 -1.01 -13.62
N PRO A 123 -12.98 -2.20 -13.74
CA PRO A 123 -13.95 -2.66 -12.75
C PRO A 123 -13.32 -2.70 -11.36
N PHE A 124 -14.00 -2.12 -10.38
CA PHE A 124 -13.53 -2.07 -9.00
C PHE A 124 -14.72 -1.84 -8.06
N ASP A 125 -14.79 -2.58 -6.95
CA ASP A 125 -15.79 -2.29 -5.92
C ASP A 125 -15.38 -1.03 -5.14
N GLY A 126 -16.06 0.08 -5.39
CA GLY A 126 -15.83 1.38 -4.75
C GLY A 126 -16.01 1.36 -3.23
N GLU A 127 -16.76 0.40 -2.70
CA GLU A 127 -16.95 0.26 -1.26
C GLU A 127 -15.94 -0.71 -0.65
N PHE A 128 -15.10 -1.37 -1.45
CA PHE A 128 -14.17 -2.37 -0.93
C PHE A 128 -13.15 -1.76 0.03
N LEU A 129 -12.60 -0.57 -0.23
CA LEU A 129 -11.61 0.05 0.67
C LEU A 129 -12.23 0.86 1.80
N ARG A 130 -13.51 0.65 2.13
CA ARG A 130 -14.14 1.22 3.32
C ARG A 130 -13.40 0.79 4.60
N ILE A 131 -13.51 1.65 5.61
CA ILE A 131 -12.99 1.37 6.95
C ILE A 131 -13.56 0.04 7.46
N GLY A 132 -12.68 -0.79 8.03
CA GLY A 132 -13.05 -2.02 8.70
C GLY A 132 -14.02 -1.79 9.85
N ARG A 133 -14.91 -2.75 10.07
CA ARG A 133 -15.80 -2.65 11.22
C ARG A 133 -15.01 -3.03 12.45
N SER A 134 -15.01 -2.16 13.45
CA SER A 134 -14.77 -2.55 14.84
C SER A 134 -16.10 -3.10 15.37
N VAL A 135 -16.25 -4.43 15.40
CA VAL A 135 -17.43 -5.06 15.98
C VAL A 135 -17.09 -5.39 17.45
N PRO A 136 -17.90 -4.94 18.43
CA PRO A 136 -17.84 -5.49 19.78
C PRO A 136 -18.09 -6.99 19.70
N ALA A 137 -17.27 -7.80 20.37
CA ALA A 137 -17.49 -9.24 20.44
C ALA A 137 -18.87 -9.59 21.01
#